data_AF-A0A7Y2DXY8-F1
#
_entry.id   AF-A0A7Y2DXY8-F1
#
_cell.length_a   1.000
_cell.length_b   1.000
_cell.length_c   1.000
_cell.angle_alpha   90.00
_cell.angle_beta   90.00
_cell.angle_gamma   90.00
#
_symmetry.space_group_name_H-M   'P 1'
#
loop_
_entity.id
_entity.type
_entity.pdbx_description
1 polymer ?
#
loop_
_entity_poly.entity_id
_entity_poly.type
_entity_poly.pdbx_seq_one_letter_code
_entity_poly.pdbx_strand_id
1 'polypeptide(L)'
;MKNLLTLFCTTILFCISAPGQTSIRKIDFQNFTYDADYCGGQGKRRITVTDGKFFEEKKVDDYTERMFFSIYDVAFGDLDGDRIEEAIILSICNMGGTGNFSEAYIYKLENGKPVRKLTLVGGDRAFGG
;
A
#
# COMPACT_ATOMS: atom_id res chain seq x y z
N MET A 1 -57.01 28.13 34.96
CA MET A 1 -57.15 27.15 33.86
C MET A 1 -55.76 26.64 33.54
N LYS A 2 -55.53 25.35 33.76
CA LYS A 2 -54.26 24.65 33.54
C LYS A 2 -54.13 24.34 32.05
N ASN A 3 -52.92 24.42 31.49
CA ASN A 3 -52.45 23.61 30.36
C ASN A 3 -50.95 23.85 30.17
N LEU A 4 -50.14 23.08 30.89
CA LEU A 4 -48.69 22.97 30.66
C LEU A 4 -48.47 21.70 29.84
N LEU A 5 -48.22 21.86 28.55
CA LEU A 5 -47.96 20.77 27.62
C LEU A 5 -46.50 20.34 27.78
N THR A 6 -46.26 19.23 28.47
CA THR A 6 -44.92 18.64 28.62
C THR A 6 -44.56 17.87 27.35
N LEU A 7 -43.66 18.41 26.55
CA LEU A 7 -43.13 17.77 25.35
C LEU A 7 -42.06 16.73 25.78
N PHE A 8 -42.39 15.45 25.71
CA PHE A 8 -41.43 14.35 25.87
C PHE A 8 -40.56 14.28 24.61
N CYS A 9 -39.30 14.70 24.72
CA CYS A 9 -38.29 14.53 23.67
C CYS A 9 -37.71 13.11 23.79
N THR A 10 -38.25 12.17 23.03
CA THR A 10 -37.74 10.80 22.94
C THR A 10 -36.47 10.80 22.09
N THR A 11 -35.30 10.79 22.73
CA THR A 11 -34.02 10.62 22.04
C THR A 11 -33.87 9.17 21.58
N ILE A 12 -34.06 8.94 20.28
CA ILE A 12 -33.73 7.67 19.64
C ILE A 12 -32.20 7.60 19.53
N LEU A 13 -31.56 6.79 20.40
CA LEU A 13 -30.17 6.39 20.20
C LEU A 13 -30.10 5.45 18.99
N PHE A 14 -29.73 6.01 17.83
CA PHE A 14 -29.28 5.22 16.70
C PHE A 14 -27.88 4.68 17.03
N CYS A 15 -27.78 3.42 17.48
CA CYS A 15 -26.51 2.70 17.49
C CYS A 15 -26.09 2.44 16.04
N ILE A 16 -25.35 3.39 15.45
CA ILE A 16 -24.65 3.17 14.20
C ILE A 16 -23.57 2.13 14.51
N SER A 17 -23.82 0.87 14.13
CA SER A 17 -22.77 -0.14 14.11
C SER A 17 -21.77 0.29 13.06
N ALA A 18 -20.64 0.84 13.48
CA ALA A 18 -19.53 1.11 12.57
C ALA A 18 -19.13 -0.23 11.93
N PRO A 19 -19.07 -0.36 10.59
CA PRO A 19 -18.49 -1.53 9.97
C PRO A 19 -17.10 -1.76 10.59
N GLY A 20 -16.87 -2.98 11.09
CA GLY A 20 -15.63 -3.33 11.77
C GLY A 20 -14.44 -2.90 10.93
N GLN A 21 -13.63 -1.99 11.46
CA GLN A 21 -12.52 -1.40 10.74
C GLN A 21 -11.55 -2.53 10.37
N THR A 22 -11.52 -2.90 9.09
CA THR A 22 -10.46 -3.78 8.58
C THR A 22 -9.15 -3.06 8.84
N SER A 23 -8.23 -3.67 9.58
CA SER A 23 -6.90 -3.11 9.80
C SER A 23 -6.03 -3.35 8.57
N ILE A 24 -5.17 -2.40 8.23
CA ILE A 24 -4.23 -2.52 7.11
C ILE A 24 -3.26 -3.70 7.31
N ARG A 25 -3.05 -4.12 8.56
CA ARG A 25 -2.27 -5.30 8.93
C ARG A 25 -2.85 -6.62 8.44
N LYS A 26 -4.13 -6.65 8.04
CA LYS A 26 -4.79 -7.84 7.47
C LYS A 26 -4.51 -8.00 5.97
N ILE A 27 -3.90 -7.00 5.33
CA ILE A 27 -3.53 -7.08 3.92
C ILE A 27 -2.22 -7.85 3.81
N ASP A 28 -2.23 -8.92 3.02
CA ASP A 28 -1.02 -9.68 2.71
C ASP A 28 -0.25 -8.99 1.57
N PHE A 29 0.60 -8.05 1.95
CA PHE A 29 1.45 -7.34 1.00
C PHE A 29 2.49 -8.26 0.32
N GLN A 30 2.82 -9.42 0.91
CA GLN A 30 3.68 -10.40 0.26
C GLN A 30 2.98 -11.15 -0.88
N ASN A 31 1.64 -11.09 -0.96
CA ASN A 31 0.82 -11.68 -2.02
C ASN A 31 -0.14 -10.64 -2.61
N PHE A 32 0.42 -9.52 -3.08
CA PHE A 32 -0.34 -8.35 -3.50
C PHE A 32 -0.03 -7.91 -4.94
N THR A 33 -0.95 -7.16 -5.56
CA THR A 33 -0.74 -6.57 -6.88
C THR A 33 -0.34 -5.10 -6.76
N TYR A 34 0.88 -4.78 -7.17
CA TYR A 34 1.45 -3.44 -7.16
C TYR A 34 1.35 -2.79 -8.54
N ASP A 35 1.08 -1.49 -8.58
CA ASP A 35 1.41 -0.66 -9.74
C ASP A 35 2.83 -0.09 -9.53
N ALA A 36 3.85 -0.92 -9.74
CA ALA A 36 5.24 -0.62 -9.46
C ALA A 36 5.83 0.44 -10.40
N ASP A 37 6.68 1.33 -9.88
CA ASP A 37 7.20 2.50 -10.58
C ASP A 37 8.51 2.17 -11.33
N TYR A 38 8.50 1.15 -12.20
CA TYR A 38 9.59 0.77 -13.14
C TYR A 38 11.04 1.00 -12.63
N CYS A 39 11.31 0.61 -11.37
CA CYS A 39 12.57 0.80 -10.66
C CYS A 39 13.10 2.26 -10.66
N GLY A 40 12.26 3.23 -10.35
CA GLY A 40 12.58 4.67 -10.40
C GLY A 40 12.64 5.27 -11.82
N GLY A 41 12.25 4.50 -12.85
CA GLY A 41 12.20 4.93 -14.25
C GLY A 41 10.90 5.66 -14.64
N GLN A 42 10.75 5.93 -15.95
CA GLN A 42 9.53 6.48 -16.53
C GLN A 42 8.53 5.35 -16.79
N GLY A 43 7.42 5.32 -16.05
CA GLY A 43 6.29 4.42 -16.30
C GLY A 43 5.81 3.68 -15.06
N LYS A 44 4.69 2.95 -15.22
CA LYS A 44 4.14 2.07 -14.17
C LYS A 44 3.85 0.72 -14.76
N ARG A 45 4.11 -0.33 -13.98
CA ARG A 45 3.81 -1.70 -14.35
C ARG A 45 3.00 -2.38 -13.27
N ARG A 46 1.91 -3.02 -13.68
CA ARG A 46 1.15 -3.88 -12.78
C ARG A 46 1.87 -5.21 -12.61
N ILE A 47 2.30 -5.51 -11.39
CA ILE A 47 2.97 -6.77 -11.03
C ILE A 47 2.22 -7.40 -9.87
N THR A 48 2.07 -8.71 -9.89
CA THR A 48 1.55 -9.47 -8.75
C THR A 48 2.71 -10.21 -8.12
N VAL A 49 3.03 -9.88 -6.87
CA VAL A 49 4.03 -10.65 -6.13
C VAL A 49 3.38 -11.89 -5.52
N THR A 50 4.18 -12.94 -5.37
CA THR A 50 3.81 -14.15 -4.63
C THR A 50 4.98 -14.48 -3.73
N ASP A 51 4.71 -14.69 -2.44
CA ASP A 51 5.74 -14.85 -1.41
C ASP A 51 6.81 -13.73 -1.46
N GLY A 52 6.32 -12.49 -1.62
CA GLY A 52 7.11 -11.27 -1.63
C GLY A 52 7.89 -11.02 -2.91
N LYS A 53 7.79 -11.87 -3.92
CA LYS A 53 8.65 -11.83 -5.10
C LYS A 53 7.86 -11.84 -6.40
N PHE A 54 8.40 -11.16 -7.39
CA PHE A 54 8.01 -11.23 -8.78
C PHE A 54 9.27 -11.32 -9.63
N PHE A 55 9.28 -12.26 -10.57
CA PHE A 55 10.33 -12.38 -11.57
C PHE A 55 9.70 -12.65 -12.93
N GLU A 56 10.17 -11.93 -13.94
CA GLU A 56 9.83 -12.16 -15.32
C GLU A 56 11.08 -12.08 -16.18
N GLU A 57 11.16 -12.98 -17.16
CA GLU A 57 12.13 -12.92 -18.24
C GLU A 57 11.40 -13.01 -19.58
N LYS A 58 11.66 -12.06 -20.48
CA LYS A 58 11.03 -11.99 -21.80
C LYS A 58 12.08 -11.73 -22.87
N LYS A 59 12.08 -12.54 -23.93
CA LYS A 59 12.89 -12.28 -25.12
C LYS A 59 12.22 -11.19 -25.97
N VAL A 60 12.99 -10.16 -26.33
CA VAL A 60 12.57 -9.08 -27.22
C VAL A 60 13.67 -8.94 -28.27
N ASP A 61 13.34 -9.29 -29.52
CA ASP A 61 14.27 -9.32 -30.64
C ASP A 61 15.58 -10.07 -30.31
N ASP A 62 16.71 -9.35 -30.23
CA ASP A 62 18.06 -9.87 -29.97
C ASP A 62 18.50 -9.74 -28.50
N TYR A 63 17.63 -9.24 -27.61
CA TYR A 63 17.91 -9.10 -26.19
C TYR A 63 16.85 -9.76 -25.30
N THR A 64 17.13 -9.79 -24.00
CA THR A 64 16.24 -10.38 -22.99
C THR A 64 15.98 -9.35 -21.90
N GLU A 65 14.73 -8.94 -21.81
CA GLU A 65 14.23 -8.12 -20.70
C GLU A 65 14.08 -9.01 -19.47
N ARG A 66 14.56 -8.52 -18.33
CA ARG A 66 14.39 -9.15 -17.04
C ARG A 66 13.75 -8.14 -16.11
N MET A 67 12.82 -8.58 -15.29
CA MET A 67 12.31 -7.79 -14.20
C MET A 67 12.30 -8.63 -12.94
N PHE A 68 12.96 -8.13 -11.92
CA PHE A 68 12.90 -8.65 -10.57
C PHE A 68 12.31 -7.56 -9.68
N PHE A 69 11.36 -7.94 -8.84
CA PHE A 69 10.81 -7.10 -7.80
C PHE A 69 10.64 -7.94 -6.54
N SER A 70 11.14 -7.47 -5.41
CA SER A 70 11.02 -8.17 -4.14
C SER A 70 10.73 -7.21 -3.03
N ILE A 71 9.78 -7.59 -2.18
CA ILE A 71 9.54 -6.97 -0.88
C ILE A 71 10.55 -7.56 0.09
N TYR A 72 11.27 -6.71 0.81
CA TYR A 72 12.20 -7.16 1.84
C TYR A 72 11.74 -6.81 3.25
N ASP A 73 10.83 -5.83 3.39
CA ASP A 73 10.24 -5.50 4.68
C ASP A 73 8.86 -4.84 4.52
N VAL A 74 8.04 -4.98 5.56
CA VAL A 74 6.72 -4.36 5.69
C VAL A 74 6.60 -3.78 7.09
N ALA A 75 6.55 -2.45 7.17
CA ALA A 75 6.34 -1.73 8.42
C ALA A 75 4.94 -1.13 8.49
N PHE A 76 4.47 -0.84 9.70
CA PHE A 76 3.17 -0.25 9.95
C PHE A 76 3.29 0.86 10.99
N GLY A 77 2.54 1.95 10.81
CA GLY A 77 2.48 3.04 11.77
C GLY A 77 1.52 4.13 11.33
N ASP A 78 1.08 4.94 12.27
CA ASP A 78 0.30 6.17 12.02
C ASP A 78 1.25 7.27 11.54
N LEU A 79 1.22 7.58 10.25
CA LEU A 79 2.15 8.51 9.60
C LEU A 79 1.57 9.92 9.44
N ASP A 80 0.25 10.08 9.54
CA ASP A 80 -0.42 11.37 9.38
C ASP A 80 -1.15 11.87 10.64
N GLY A 81 -1.14 11.09 11.72
CA GLY A 81 -1.63 11.48 13.05
C GLY A 81 -3.13 11.25 13.26
N ASP A 82 -3.80 10.52 12.36
CA ASP A 82 -5.24 10.24 12.46
C ASP A 82 -5.58 9.02 13.34
N ARG A 83 -4.56 8.37 13.92
CA ARG A 83 -4.66 7.13 14.73
C ARG A 83 -5.08 5.89 13.93
N ILE A 84 -4.98 5.94 12.60
CA ILE A 84 -5.17 4.82 11.70
C ILE A 84 -3.80 4.54 11.06
N GLU A 85 -3.34 3.30 11.15
CA GLU A 85 -2.02 2.97 10.62
C GLU A 85 -2.00 2.91 9.08
N GLU A 86 -0.91 3.40 8.51
CA GLU A 86 -0.47 3.11 7.15
C GLU A 86 0.45 1.87 7.14
N ALA A 87 0.64 1.33 5.94
CA ALA A 87 1.66 0.32 5.66
C ALA A 87 2.76 0.93 4.79
N ILE A 88 4.01 0.67 5.15
CA ILE A 88 5.21 1.03 4.41
C ILE A 88 5.79 -0.26 3.84
N ILE A 89 5.73 -0.41 2.51
CA ILE A 89 6.25 -1.59 1.82
C ILE A 89 7.60 -1.25 1.25
N LEU A 90 8.65 -1.89 1.77
CA LEU A 90 10.01 -1.69 1.29
C LEU A 90 10.36 -2.76 0.27
N SER A 91 10.80 -2.33 -0.90
CA SER A 91 11.06 -3.21 -2.03
C SER A 91 12.40 -2.91 -2.71
N ILE A 92 12.92 -3.90 -3.42
CA ILE A 92 14.03 -3.77 -4.37
C ILE A 92 13.52 -4.17 -5.75
N CYS A 93 13.92 -3.40 -6.76
CA CYS A 93 13.57 -3.59 -8.15
C CYS A 93 14.85 -3.63 -9.02
N ASN A 94 14.91 -4.54 -10.00
CA ASN A 94 15.98 -4.66 -10.98
C ASN A 94 15.40 -5.00 -12.36
N MET A 95 15.88 -4.33 -13.41
CA MET A 95 15.39 -4.47 -14.79
C MET A 95 16.41 -5.15 -15.72
N GLY A 96 17.31 -5.96 -15.15
CA GLY A 96 18.54 -6.42 -15.78
C GLY A 96 19.74 -5.54 -15.44
N GLY A 97 20.93 -5.96 -15.90
CA GLY A 97 22.19 -5.31 -15.53
C GLY A 97 22.52 -5.45 -14.04
N THR A 98 23.34 -4.52 -13.52
CA THR A 98 23.84 -4.58 -12.13
C THR A 98 23.10 -3.66 -11.15
N GLY A 99 22.20 -2.79 -11.65
CA GLY A 99 21.53 -1.78 -10.82
C GLY A 99 20.43 -2.38 -9.94
N ASN A 100 20.34 -1.95 -8.68
CA ASN A 100 19.26 -2.38 -7.77
C ASN A 100 18.71 -1.15 -7.07
N PHE A 101 17.41 -0.92 -7.24
CA PHE A 101 16.74 0.29 -6.81
C PHE A 101 15.77 -0.04 -5.68
N SER A 102 15.95 0.62 -4.55
CA SER A 102 15.02 0.50 -3.43
C SER A 102 13.83 1.44 -3.63
N GLU A 103 12.64 1.02 -3.25
CA GLU A 103 11.44 1.87 -3.26
C GLU A 103 10.61 1.59 -2.01
N ALA A 104 10.00 2.65 -1.45
CA ALA A 104 9.02 2.54 -0.39
C ALA A 104 7.64 2.95 -0.90
N TYR A 105 6.66 2.05 -0.78
CA TYR A 105 5.27 2.32 -1.11
C TYR A 105 4.45 2.50 0.16
N ILE A 106 3.81 3.66 0.31
CA ILE A 106 2.97 3.96 1.48
C ILE A 106 1.51 3.74 1.10
N TYR A 107 0.85 2.83 1.80
CA TYR A 107 -0.57 2.51 1.62
C TYR A 107 -1.37 2.94 2.83
N LYS A 108 -2.55 3.52 2.59
CA LYS A 108 -3.59 3.80 3.59
C LYS A 108 -4.85 3.03 3.24
N LEU A 109 -5.60 2.57 4.23
CA LEU A 109 -6.91 1.98 3.97
C LEU A 109 -7.96 3.06 3.74
N GLU A 110 -8.60 3.01 2.59
CA GLU A 110 -9.76 3.84 2.26
C GLU A 110 -10.92 2.93 1.88
N ASN A 111 -12.05 3.06 2.57
CA ASN A 111 -13.23 2.22 2.34
C ASN A 111 -12.91 0.71 2.34
N GLY A 112 -11.99 0.28 3.22
CA GLY A 112 -11.56 -1.12 3.35
C GLY A 112 -10.60 -1.61 2.26
N LYS A 113 -10.11 -0.73 1.38
CA LYS A 113 -9.15 -1.08 0.31
C LYS A 113 -7.82 -0.35 0.52
N PRO A 114 -6.67 -1.01 0.31
CA PRO A 114 -5.38 -0.34 0.37
C PRO A 114 -5.22 0.58 -0.84
N VAL A 115 -5.00 1.86 -0.58
CA VAL A 115 -4.77 2.90 -1.59
C VAL A 115 -3.36 3.45 -1.39
N ARG A 116 -2.54 3.40 -2.46
CA ARG A 116 -1.18 3.97 -2.45
C ARG A 116 -1.28 5.49 -2.35
N LYS A 117 -0.69 6.07 -1.31
CA LYS A 117 -0.62 7.51 -1.07
C LYS A 117 0.66 8.14 -1.60
N LEU A 118 1.77 7.43 -1.48
CA LEU A 118 3.08 7.94 -1.85
C LEU A 118 3.98 6.79 -2.31
N THR A 119 4.88 7.10 -3.24
CA THR A 119 6.10 6.32 -3.47
C THR A 119 7.28 7.19 -3.09
N LEU A 120 8.22 6.63 -2.31
CA LEU A 120 9.54 7.19 -2.11
C LEU A 120 10.53 6.37 -2.94
N VAL A 121 11.22 7.03 -3.86
CA VAL A 121 12.25 6.39 -4.68
C VAL A 121 13.57 6.42 -3.90
N GLY A 122 14.18 5.27 -3.74
CA GLY A 122 15.55 5.10 -3.25
C GLY A 122 16.56 5.06 -4.40
N GLY A 123 17.82 5.33 -4.09
CA GLY A 123 18.91 5.33 -5.07
C GLY A 123 19.39 3.94 -5.48
N ASP A 124 20.31 3.91 -6.46
CA ASP A 124 21.03 2.70 -6.89
C ASP A 124 22.05 2.27 -5.82
N ARG A 125 21.99 0.98 -5.45
CA ARG A 125 22.77 0.25 -4.42
C ARG A 125 22.19 0.35 -3.02
N ALA A 126 21.38 -0.65 -2.72
CA ALA A 126 20.64 -0.89 -1.48
C ALA A 126 21.50 -0.93 -0.21
N PHE A 127 21.94 0.23 0.32
CA PHE A 127 22.29 0.49 1.74
C PHE A 127 22.27 2.01 2.09
N GLY A 128 21.40 2.80 1.43
CA GLY A 128 21.35 4.24 1.59
C GLY A 128 22.24 4.96 0.58
N GLY A 129 21.66 5.90 -0.16
CA GLY A 129 22.40 6.78 -1.08
C GLY A 129 23.25 7.82 -0.37
#